data_AF-A0A3B9LV93-F1
#
_entry.id   AF-A0A3B9LV93-F1
#
_cell.length_a   1.000
_cell.length_b   1.000
_cell.length_c   1.000
_cell.angle_alpha   90.00
_cell.angle_beta   90.00
_cell.angle_gamma   90.00
#
_symmetry.space_group_name_H-M   'P 1'
#
loop_
_entity.id
_entity.type
_entity.pdbx_description
1 polymer ?
#
loop_
_entity_poly.entity_id
_entity_poly.type
_entity_poly.pdbx_seq_one_letter_code
_entity_poly.pdbx_strand_id
1 'polypeptide(L)' 'PNVAGLYFVNGFSGHGVMHSPASGRITADLILKGQSDLIDAGQLSVERFAEGRLLQETAIL' A
#
# COMPACT_ATOMS: atom_id res chain seq x y z
N PRO A 1 -1.81 12.30 -2.83
CA PRO A 1 -0.44 12.87 -2.81
C PRO A 1 -0.30 14.25 -2.15
N ASN A 2 -1.26 15.17 -2.32
CA ASN A 2 -1.00 16.61 -2.12
C ASN A 2 -1.23 17.14 -0.70
N VAL A 3 -1.49 16.26 0.27
CA VAL A 3 -1.69 16.62 1.69
C VAL A 3 -0.65 15.88 2.52
N ALA A 4 0.26 16.62 3.14
CA ALA A 4 1.31 16.04 3.98
C ALA A 4 0.70 15.41 5.25
N GLY A 5 1.21 14.24 5.64
CA GLY A 5 0.77 13.53 6.84
C GLY A 5 -0.55 12.74 6.69
N LEU A 6 -1.19 12.76 5.51
CA LEU A 6 -2.37 11.94 5.23
C LEU A 6 -1.98 10.66 4.50
N TYR A 7 -2.29 9.51 5.12
CA TYR A 7 -1.98 8.19 4.59
C TYR A 7 -3.25 7.39 4.35
N PHE A 8 -3.29 6.66 3.24
CA PHE A 8 -4.38 5.76 2.89
C PHE A 8 -3.90 4.32 2.92
N VAL A 9 -4.60 3.50 3.70
CA VAL A 9 -4.33 2.06 3.84
C VAL A 9 -5.64 1.35 3.56
N ASN A 10 -5.93 1.13 2.28
CA ASN A 10 -7.23 0.66 1.81
C ASN A 10 -7.08 -0.24 0.56
N GLY A 11 -8.20 -0.60 -0.06
CA GLY A 11 -8.18 -1.38 -1.31
C GLY A 11 -7.89 -2.87 -1.15
N PHE A 12 -8.14 -3.44 0.04
CA PHE A 12 -7.86 -4.86 0.34
C PHE A 12 -8.89 -5.87 -0.21
N SER A 13 -9.97 -5.41 -0.85
CA SER A 13 -10.94 -6.25 -1.58
C SER A 13 -11.36 -7.56 -0.88
N GLY A 14 -11.72 -7.49 0.42
CA GLY A 14 -12.19 -8.63 1.21
C GLY A 14 -11.13 -9.39 2.01
N HIS A 15 -9.83 -9.15 1.77
CA HIS A 15 -8.73 -9.87 2.42
C HIS A 15 -7.97 -9.02 3.46
N GLY A 16 -8.54 -7.87 3.84
CA GLY A 16 -7.87 -6.89 4.73
C GLY A 16 -7.54 -7.44 6.11
N VAL A 17 -8.35 -8.36 6.65
CA VAL A 17 -8.08 -8.98 7.96
C VAL A 17 -6.78 -9.79 7.92
N MET A 18 -6.60 -10.60 6.87
CA MET A 18 -5.40 -11.43 6.67
C MET A 18 -4.14 -10.57 6.55
N HIS A 19 -4.24 -9.43 5.88
CA HIS A 19 -3.11 -8.52 5.65
C HIS A 19 -2.90 -7.47 6.74
N SER A 20 -3.84 -7.32 7.69
CA SER A 20 -3.82 -6.25 8.69
C SER A 20 -2.50 -6.14 9.49
N PRO A 21 -1.81 -7.23 9.89
CA PRO A 21 -0.56 -7.10 10.63
C PRO A 21 0.57 -6.49 9.78
N ALA A 22 0.70 -6.94 8.52
CA ALA A 22 1.70 -6.43 7.59
C ALA A 22 1.40 -4.99 7.18
N SER A 23 0.15 -4.69 6.82
CA SER A 23 -0.29 -3.34 6.44
C SER A 23 -0.08 -2.32 7.55
N GLY A 24 -0.36 -2.69 8.81
CA GLY A 24 -0.11 -1.82 9.96
C GLY A 24 1.37 -1.50 10.14
N ARG A 25 2.25 -2.52 10.02
CA ARG A 25 3.70 -2.33 10.11
C ARG A 25 4.24 -1.46 8.98
N ILE A 26 3.84 -1.72 7.74
CA ILE A 26 4.25 -0.94 6.56
C ILE A 26 3.83 0.52 6.74
N THR A 27 2.61 0.77 7.20
CA THR A 27 2.10 2.13 7.43
C THR A 27 2.91 2.86 8.49
N ALA A 28 3.22 2.21 9.62
CA ALA A 28 4.06 2.81 10.66
C ALA A 28 5.47 3.14 10.15
N ASP A 29 6.07 2.25 9.37
CA ASP A 29 7.37 2.47 8.74
C ASP A 29 7.33 3.65 7.74
N LEU A 30 6.28 3.76 6.92
CA LEU A 30 6.09 4.90 6.01
C LEU A 30 5.93 6.23 6.75
N ILE A 31 5.22 6.24 7.88
CA ILE A 31 5.05 7.45 8.70
C ILE A 31 6.37 7.88 9.33
N LEU A 32 7.14 6.94 9.88
CA LEU A 32 8.34 7.24 10.68
C LEU A 32 9.61 7.38 9.84
N LYS A 33 9.71 6.64 8.72
CA LYS A 33 10.95 6.47 7.94
C LYS A 33 10.78 6.80 6.47
N GLY A 34 9.55 6.91 5.97
CA GLY A 34 9.25 7.11 4.54
C GLY A 34 9.39 5.86 3.68
N GLN A 35 9.81 4.73 4.24
CA GLN A 35 9.99 3.44 3.55
C GLN A 35 9.79 2.27 4.51
N SER A 36 9.51 1.07 3.99
CA SER A 36 9.44 -0.17 4.77
C SER A 36 10.34 -1.25 4.17
N ASP A 37 10.99 -2.02 5.02
CA ASP A 37 11.86 -3.13 4.59
C ASP A 37 11.07 -4.42 4.28
N LEU A 38 9.75 -4.43 4.52
CA LEU A 38 8.90 -5.60 4.24
C LEU A 38 8.60 -5.75 2.76
N ILE A 39 8.23 -4.65 2.10
CA ILE A 39 7.93 -4.58 0.67
C ILE A 39 8.21 -3.17 0.14
N ASP A 40 8.42 -3.04 -1.17
CA ASP A 40 8.34 -1.75 -1.84
C ASP A 40 6.88 -1.29 -1.96
N ALA A 41 6.44 -0.47 -1.01
CA ALA A 41 5.09 0.09 -0.98
C ALA A 41 4.80 1.04 -2.17
N GLY A 42 5.83 1.51 -2.90
CA GLY A 42 5.68 2.32 -4.09
C GLY A 42 4.88 1.62 -5.20
N GLN A 43 4.95 0.28 -5.26
CA GLN A 43 4.14 -0.52 -6.19
C GLN A 43 2.63 -0.45 -5.91
N LEU A 44 2.25 -0.13 -4.67
CA LEU A 44 0.86 -0.01 -4.22
C LEU A 44 0.40 1.46 -4.11
N SER A 45 1.25 2.41 -4.49
CA SER A 45 0.97 3.84 -4.43
C SER A 45 -0.21 4.25 -5.32
N VAL A 46 -0.87 5.36 -5.00
CA VAL A 46 -1.99 5.86 -5.79
C VAL A 46 -1.52 6.40 -7.15
N GLU A 47 -0.28 6.85 -7.23
CA GLU A 47 0.38 7.37 -8.43
C GLU A 47 0.43 6.32 -9.56
N ARG A 48 0.51 5.03 -9.19
CA ARG A 48 0.54 3.90 -10.14
C ARG A 48 -0.60 3.92 -11.16
N PHE A 49 -1.76 4.46 -10.78
CA PHE A 49 -2.91 4.57 -11.68
C PHE A 49 -2.72 5.67 -12.72
N ALA A 50 -2.20 6.83 -12.31
CA ALA A 50 -1.92 7.95 -13.22
C ALA A 50 -0.79 7.60 -14.21
N GLU A 51 0.17 6.78 -13.77
CA GLU A 51 1.34 6.40 -14.56
C GLU A 51 1.15 5.09 -15.34
N GLY A 52 -0.03 4.47 -15.27
CA GLY A 52 -0.34 3.22 -15.98
C GLY A 52 0.41 1.98 -15.46
N ARG A 53 1.07 2.06 -14.29
CA ARG A 53 1.72 0.92 -13.61
C ARG A 53 0.70 0.06 -12.86
N LEU A 54 -0.24 -0.51 -13.61
CA LEU A 54 -1.30 -1.34 -13.04
C LEU A 54 -0.74 -2.72 -12.63
N LEU A 55 -1.08 -3.15 -11.43
CA LEU A 55 -0.85 -4.51 -10.98
C LEU A 55 -2.00 -5.39 -11.44
N GLN A 56 -1.70 -6.44 -12.20
CA GLN A 56 -2.69 -7.44 -12.60
C GLN A 56 -2.75 -8.55 -11.56
N GLU A 57 -3.88 -8.63 -10.87
CA GLU A 57 -4.15 -9.72 -9.94
C GLU A 57 -4.39 -11.00 -10.74
N THR A 58 -3.42 -11.92 -10.69
CA THR A 58 -3.47 -13.20 -11.44
C THR A 58 -4.01 -14.34 -10.57
N ALA A 59 -3.98 -14.17 -9.24
CA ALA A 59 -4.58 -15.11 -8.31
C ALA A 59 -6.08 -14.82 -8.18
N ILE A 60 -6.91 -15.72 -8.69
CA ILE A 60 -8.32 -15.79 -8.32
C ILE A 60 -8.39 -16.68 -7.07
N LEU A 61 -8.82 -16.11 -5.95
CA LEU A 61 -9.06 -16.84 -4.70
C LEU A 61 -10.46 -17.46 -4.68
#